data_AF-A0A2V9XYF4-F1
#
_entry.id   AF-A0A2V9XYF4-F1
#
_cell.length_a   1.000
_cell.length_b   1.000
_cell.length_c   1.000
_cell.angle_alpha   90.00
_cell.angle_beta   90.00
_cell.angle_gamma   90.00
#
_symmetry.space_group_name_H-M   'P 1'
#
loop_
_entity.id
_entity.type
_entity.pdbx_description
1 polymer ?
#
loop_
_entity_poly.entity_id
_entity_poly.type
_entity_poly.pdbx_seq_one_letter_code
_entity_poly.pdbx_strand_id
1 'polypeptide(L)'
;VPEIYTVGPGGGTDHTSPYNYDTHVPLALYGLPFQAGIYRTNVETIDLAPTLASLLGINAPTHSVGRVLTEALAPPHRGATEGKQP
;
A
#
# COMPACT_ATOMS: atom_id res chain seq x y z
N VAL A 1 9.31 -12.95 -25.98
CA VAL A 1 8.12 -12.09 -26.20
C VAL A 1 8.25 -11.50 -27.60
N PRO A 2 7.21 -11.53 -28.46
CA PRO A 2 7.26 -10.85 -29.76
C PRO A 2 7.63 -9.37 -29.61
N GLU A 3 8.34 -8.81 -30.59
CA GLU A 3 8.84 -7.41 -30.60
C GLU A 3 7.76 -6.37 -30.24
N ILE A 4 6.52 -6.58 -30.72
CA ILE A 4 5.38 -5.69 -30.44
C ILE A 4 4.98 -5.60 -28.95
N TYR A 5 5.50 -6.49 -28.10
CA TYR A 5 5.21 -6.55 -26.67
C TYR A 5 6.44 -6.27 -25.80
N THR A 6 7.57 -5.90 -26.40
CA THR A 6 8.79 -5.54 -25.67
C THR A 6 8.72 -4.06 -25.28
N VAL A 7 8.82 -3.77 -23.98
CA VAL A 7 8.85 -2.41 -23.47
C VAL A 7 10.18 -2.17 -22.75
N GLY A 8 11.02 -1.31 -23.32
CA GLY A 8 12.34 -0.97 -22.77
C GLY A 8 13.52 -1.45 -23.64
N PRO A 9 14.75 -0.98 -23.36
CA PRO A 9 15.93 -1.35 -24.14
C PRO A 9 16.21 -2.86 -24.01
N GLY A 10 16.32 -3.55 -25.14
CA GLY A 10 16.57 -4.99 -25.19
C GLY A 10 17.90 -5.37 -24.54
N GLY A 11 17.84 -6.05 -23.40
CA GLY A 11 19.04 -6.50 -22.68
C GLY A 11 18.91 -6.76 -21.18
N GLY A 12 17.70 -6.69 -20.59
CA GLY A 12 17.48 -6.90 -19.15
C GLY A 12 16.15 -7.58 -18.82
N THR A 13 15.84 -7.71 -17.53
CA THR A 13 14.50 -8.08 -17.04
C THR A 13 13.56 -6.88 -17.15
N ASP A 14 12.35 -7.11 -17.64
CA ASP A 14 11.28 -6.12 -17.84
C ASP A 14 10.03 -6.59 -17.06
N HIS A 15 9.22 -5.65 -16.56
CA HIS A 15 7.99 -5.88 -15.77
C HIS A 15 6.79 -5.06 -16.30
N THR A 16 6.87 -4.68 -17.57
CA THR A 16 6.00 -3.72 -18.27
C THR A 16 5.09 -4.43 -19.27
N SER A 17 5.02 -5.76 -19.22
CA SER A 17 4.17 -6.49 -20.13
C SER A 17 2.70 -6.22 -19.77
N PRO A 18 1.80 -6.02 -20.75
CA PRO A 18 0.41 -5.68 -20.50
C PRO A 18 -0.43 -6.87 -20.02
N TYR A 19 0.22 -7.99 -19.69
CA TYR A 19 -0.47 -9.21 -19.32
C TYR A 19 -0.88 -9.20 -17.85
N ASN A 20 -2.06 -9.76 -17.56
CA ASN A 20 -2.64 -9.77 -16.21
C ASN A 20 -1.70 -10.38 -15.14
N TYR A 21 -0.82 -11.32 -15.52
CA TYR A 21 0.14 -11.93 -14.59
C TYR A 21 1.25 -10.98 -14.14
N ASP A 22 1.54 -9.92 -14.91
CA ASP A 22 2.58 -8.91 -14.63
C ASP A 22 1.96 -7.69 -13.90
N THR A 23 0.68 -7.43 -14.16
CA THR A 23 -0.06 -6.30 -13.55
C THR A 23 -0.68 -6.62 -12.18
N HIS A 24 -0.81 -7.90 -11.80
CA HIS A 24 -1.39 -8.29 -10.51
C HIS A 24 -0.32 -8.29 -9.40
N VAL A 25 -0.11 -7.12 -8.80
CA VAL A 25 0.85 -6.93 -7.70
C VAL A 25 0.16 -7.15 -6.34
N PRO A 26 0.46 -8.24 -5.60
CA PRO A 26 -0.14 -8.47 -4.29
C PRO A 26 0.41 -7.52 -3.23
N LEU A 27 -0.45 -7.05 -2.33
CA LEU A 27 -0.06 -6.25 -1.17
C LEU A 27 -0.22 -7.06 0.11
N ALA A 28 0.85 -7.11 0.92
CA ALA A 28 0.84 -7.67 2.27
C ALA A 28 1.42 -6.64 3.26
N LEU A 29 0.73 -6.44 4.38
CA LEU A 29 1.13 -5.54 5.46
C LEU A 29 1.42 -6.36 6.72
N TYR A 30 2.50 -6.02 7.44
CA TYR A 30 2.94 -6.78 8.60
C TYR A 30 3.49 -5.86 9.69
N GLY A 31 3.22 -6.22 10.94
CA GLY A 31 3.69 -5.53 12.14
C GLY A 31 2.55 -5.09 13.05
N LEU A 32 2.92 -4.61 14.24
CA LEU A 32 2.00 -4.12 15.26
C LEU A 32 0.92 -3.13 14.75
N PRO A 33 1.20 -2.24 13.78
CA PRO A 33 0.21 -1.27 13.34
C PRO A 33 -0.90 -1.83 12.43
N PHE A 34 -0.83 -3.10 12.05
CA PHE A 34 -1.74 -3.69 11.08
C PHE A 34 -2.60 -4.81 11.70
N GLN A 35 -3.86 -4.86 11.29
CA GLN A 35 -4.79 -5.89 11.70
C GLN A 35 -4.58 -7.17 10.87
N ALA A 36 -4.44 -8.29 11.56
CA ALA A 36 -4.30 -9.60 10.91
C ALA A 36 -5.60 -10.00 10.20
N GLY A 37 -5.49 -10.37 8.93
CA GLY A 37 -6.65 -10.80 8.14
C GLY A 37 -6.36 -10.92 6.66
N ILE A 38 -7.33 -11.47 5.93
CA ILE A 38 -7.36 -11.47 4.48
C ILE A 38 -8.51 -10.57 4.04
N TYR A 39 -8.15 -9.49 3.36
CA TYR A 39 -9.10 -8.52 2.82
C TYR A 39 -9.37 -8.87 1.36
N ARG A 40 -10.65 -9.04 1.02
CA ARG A 40 -11.10 -9.38 -0.35
C ARG A 40 -11.60 -8.16 -1.13
N THR A 41 -11.43 -6.97 -0.55
CA THR A 41 -11.72 -5.70 -1.19
C THR A 41 -10.68 -5.38 -2.27
N ASN A 42 -11.07 -4.58 -3.25
CA ASN A 42 -10.13 -4.11 -4.25
C ASN A 42 -9.11 -3.14 -3.61
N VAL A 43 -7.85 -3.31 -3.98
CA VAL A 43 -6.70 -2.54 -3.52
C VAL A 43 -5.81 -2.26 -4.72
N GLU A 44 -5.28 -1.05 -4.78
CA GLU A 44 -4.34 -0.62 -5.81
C GLU A 44 -3.01 -0.20 -5.17
N THR A 45 -1.91 -0.29 -5.92
CA THR A 45 -0.57 0.11 -5.43
C THR A 45 -0.53 1.58 -4.96
N ILE A 46 -1.37 2.44 -5.54
CA ILE A 46 -1.51 3.85 -5.17
C ILE A 46 -2.09 4.09 -3.77
N ASP A 47 -2.69 3.07 -3.16
CA ASP A 47 -3.26 3.13 -1.81
C ASP A 47 -2.19 3.04 -0.71
N LEU A 48 -0.96 2.63 -1.06
CA LEU A 48 0.12 2.43 -0.09
C LEU A 48 0.58 3.74 0.55
N ALA A 49 0.85 4.76 -0.27
CA ALA A 49 1.34 6.06 0.20
C ALA A 49 0.38 6.76 1.19
N PRO A 50 -0.94 6.91 0.90
CA PRO A 50 -1.86 7.54 1.84
C PRO A 50 -2.07 6.68 3.10
N THR A 51 -2.01 5.35 2.98
CA THR A 51 -2.11 4.45 4.13
C THR A 51 -0.96 4.62 5.11
N LEU A 52 0.28 4.69 4.62
CA LEU A 52 1.45 4.93 5.47
C LEU A 52 1.45 6.34 6.08
N ALA A 53 1.04 7.36 5.31
CA ALA A 53 0.93 8.71 5.83
C ALA A 53 -0.09 8.79 6.98
N SER A 54 -1.27 8.18 6.80
CA SER A 54 -2.29 8.06 7.84
C SER A 54 -1.78 7.31 9.07
N LEU A 55 -1.02 6.23 8.87
CA LEU A 55 -0.44 5.45 9.96
C LEU A 55 0.58 6.26 10.77
N LEU A 56 1.41 7.04 10.09
CA LEU A 56 2.47 7.86 10.70
C LEU A 56 1.93 9.18 11.28
N GLY A 57 0.68 9.53 11.02
CA GLY A 57 0.11 10.81 11.45
C GLY A 57 0.72 12.02 10.73
N ILE A 58 1.15 11.84 9.48
CA ILE A 58 1.73 12.90 8.64
C ILE A 58 0.83 13.21 7.45
N ASN A 59 1.04 14.37 6.81
CA ASN A 59 0.34 14.69 5.58
C ASN A 59 0.75 13.73 4.46
N ALA A 60 -0.23 13.31 3.66
CA ALA A 60 0.03 12.50 2.47
C ALA A 60 0.83 13.31 1.42
N PRO A 61 1.66 12.65 0.59
CA PRO A 61 2.35 13.30 -0.52
C PRO A 61 1.38 14.00 -1.48
N THR A 62 1.80 15.11 -2.08
CA THR A 62 0.94 15.98 -2.92
C THR A 62 0.27 15.28 -4.11
N HIS A 63 0.83 14.19 -4.62
CA HIS A 63 0.24 13.38 -5.72
C HIS A 63 -0.28 12.01 -5.26
N SER A 64 -0.53 11.85 -3.97
CA SER A 64 -1.17 10.65 -3.43
C SER A 64 -2.66 10.65 -3.80
N VAL A 65 -3.08 9.75 -4.69
CA VAL A 65 -4.45 9.67 -5.22
C VAL A 65 -5.25 8.47 -4.74
N GLY A 66 -4.60 7.48 -4.11
CA GLY A 66 -5.27 6.30 -3.57
C GLY A 66 -6.06 6.57 -2.29
N ARG A 67 -6.73 5.54 -1.78
CA ARG A 67 -7.45 5.57 -0.51
C ARG A 67 -6.59 5.04 0.63
N VAL A 68 -6.90 5.47 1.85
CA VAL A 68 -6.34 4.82 3.05
C VAL A 68 -6.99 3.45 3.22
N LEU A 69 -6.17 2.40 3.36
CA LEU A 69 -6.62 1.04 3.67
C LEU A 69 -6.94 0.90 5.16
N THR A 70 -7.96 1.65 5.61
CA THR A 70 -8.36 1.70 7.02
C THR A 70 -8.73 0.33 7.58
N GLU A 71 -9.22 -0.58 6.73
CA GLU A 71 -9.53 -1.96 7.11
C GLU A 71 -8.31 -2.73 7.61
N ALA A 72 -7.11 -2.36 7.14
CA ALA A 72 -5.86 -3.02 7.50
C ALA A 72 -5.16 -2.37 8.70
N LEU A 73 -5.58 -1.18 9.15
CA LEU A 73 -4.97 -0.49 10.27
C LEU A 73 -5.53 -1.01 11.60
N ALA A 74 -4.64 -1.29 12.54
CA ALA A 74 -5.03 -1.60 13.91
C ALA A 74 -5.71 -0.37 14.57
N PRO A 75 -6.65 -0.57 15.50
CA PRO A 75 -7.18 0.52 16.30
C PRO A 75 -6.05 1.29 16.98
N PRO A 76 -6.15 2.62 17.09
CA PRO A 76 -5.11 3.40 17.76
C PRO A 76 -4.88 2.86 19.17
N HIS A 77 -3.63 2.50 19.48
CA HIS A 77 -3.26 2.20 20.85
C HIS A 77 -3.42 3.48 21.66
N ARG A 78 -4.38 3.48 22.59
CA ARG A 78 -4.54 4.57 23.56
C ARG A 78 -3.26 4.60 24.40
N GLY A 79 -2.35 5.52 24.06
CA GLY A 79 -1.12 5.72 24.81
C GLY A 79 -1.46 6.06 26.27
N ALA A 80 -0.60 5.65 27.20
CA ALA A 80 -0.74 5.80 28.64
C ALA A 80 -0.67 7.28 29.12
N THR A 81 -1.55 8.14 28.61
CA THR A 81 -1.70 9.54 29.00
C THR A 81 -3.08 9.86 29.59
N GLU A 82 -3.90 8.85 29.89
CA GLU A 82 -5.07 8.99 30.77
C GLU A 82 -4.64 8.72 32.22
N GLY A 83 -3.98 9.69 32.86
CA GLY A 83 -3.52 9.47 34.23
C GLY A 83 -2.83 10.64 34.94
N LYS A 84 -3.06 11.90 34.56
CA LYS A 84 -2.86 13.04 35.45
C LYS A 84 -3.54 14.30 34.90
N GLN A 85 -4.76 14.57 35.36
CA GLN A 85 -5.30 15.94 35.38
C GLN A 85 -4.99 16.52 36.77
N PRO A 86 -4.61 17.81 36.87
CA PRO A 86 -4.39 18.48 38.15
C PRO A 86 -5.68 18.59 38.99
#